data_AF-A0A346Y1V2-F1
#
_entry.id   AF-A0A346Y1V2-F1
#
_cell.length_a   1.000
_cell.length_b   1.000
_cell.length_c   1.000
_cell.angle_alpha   90.00
_cell.angle_beta   90.00
_cell.angle_gamma   90.00
#
_symmetry.space_group_name_H-M   'P 1'
#
loop_
_entity.id
_entity.type
_entity.pdbx_description
1 polymer ?
#
loop_
_entity_poly.entity_id
_entity_poly.type
_entity_poly.pdbx_seq_one_letter_code
_entity_poly.pdbx_strand_id
1 'polypeptide(L)'
;MQITDRFRADFAYVFAALVLEYQSELYHADRIDEDGLRNADFRRRGWDSLAITKSMLNDPAGTAELVHGIRLEREMLVKEGLIRRPELPRQQGRRTPLRTLVPLG
;
A
#
# COMPACT_ATOMS: atom_id res chain seq x y z
N MET A 1 20.38 18.19 -7.12
CA MET A 1 19.96 17.10 -6.21
C MET A 1 18.85 16.33 -6.91
N GLN A 2 19.14 15.17 -7.47
CA GLN A 2 18.12 14.32 -8.09
C GLN A 2 17.38 13.62 -6.94
N ILE A 3 16.23 14.17 -6.53
CA ILE A 3 15.27 13.42 -5.73
C ILE A 3 14.73 12.36 -6.69
N THR A 4 15.33 11.16 -6.66
CA THR A 4 14.69 10.02 -7.31
C THR A 4 13.46 9.75 -6.48
N ASP A 5 12.27 10.03 -7.04
CA ASP A 5 10.98 9.73 -6.42
C ASP A 5 10.87 8.21 -6.18
N ARG A 6 11.46 7.75 -5.08
CA ARG A 6 11.38 6.37 -4.63
C ARG A 6 10.09 6.24 -3.84
N PHE A 7 9.02 5.92 -4.56
CA PHE A 7 7.77 5.47 -3.95
C PHE A 7 8.02 4.15 -3.23
N ARG A 8 8.21 4.23 -1.91
CA ARG A 8 8.23 3.06 -1.05
C ARG A 8 6.89 3.00 -0.34
N ALA A 9 6.14 1.95 -0.69
CA ALA A 9 5.08 1.42 0.16
C ALA A 9 5.63 0.22 0.93
N ASP A 10 5.13 -0.03 2.14
CA ASP A 10 5.50 -1.22 2.89
C ASP A 10 4.87 -2.47 2.28
N PHE A 11 3.58 -2.42 1.95
CA PHE A 11 2.87 -3.46 1.22
C PHE A 11 1.85 -2.89 0.23
N ALA A 12 1.55 -3.62 -0.85
CA ALA A 12 0.56 -3.20 -1.85
C ALA A 12 -0.27 -4.37 -2.38
N TYR A 13 -1.60 -4.22 -2.36
CA TYR A 13 -2.56 -5.06 -3.04
C TYR A 13 -3.02 -4.38 -4.34
N VAL A 14 -2.33 -4.70 -5.44
CA VAL A 14 -2.55 -4.07 -6.76
C VAL A 14 -3.99 -4.23 -7.25
N PHE A 15 -4.58 -5.41 -7.07
CA PHE A 15 -5.95 -5.70 -7.52
C PHE A 15 -7.02 -4.99 -6.69
N ALA A 16 -6.68 -4.58 -5.46
CA ALA A 16 -7.53 -3.81 -4.58
C ALA A 16 -7.26 -2.30 -4.65
N ALA A 17 -6.30 -1.86 -5.49
CA ALA A 17 -5.84 -0.47 -5.52
C ALA A 17 -5.53 0.06 -4.10
N LEU A 18 -4.87 -0.77 -3.27
CA LEU A 18 -4.68 -0.53 -1.84
C LEU A 18 -3.21 -0.68 -1.47
N VAL A 19 -2.66 0.28 -0.73
CA VAL A 19 -1.37 0.18 -0.05
C VAL A 19 -1.58 0.07 1.46
N LEU A 20 -0.68 -0.67 2.13
CA LEU A 20 -0.59 -0.68 3.59
C LEU A 20 0.70 0.03 3.98
N GLU A 21 0.59 0.94 4.92
CA GLU A 21 1.71 1.72 5.44
C GLU A 21 1.81 1.50 6.94
N TYR A 22 2.96 1.03 7.43
CA TYR A 22 3.16 0.94 8.86
C TYR A 22 3.39 2.35 9.44
N GLN A 23 2.48 2.77 10.31
CA GLN A 23 2.59 4.03 11.02
C GLN A 23 3.15 3.83 12.43
N SER A 24 4.45 4.11 12.57
CA SER A 24 5.11 4.22 13.86
C SER A 24 5.15 5.66 14.33
N GLU A 25 4.55 5.94 15.49
CA GLU A 25 4.54 7.26 16.11
C GLU A 25 5.96 7.85 16.28
N LEU A 26 6.95 7.01 16.61
CA LEU A 26 8.35 7.40 16.81
C LEU A 26 9.08 7.82 15.52
N TYR A 27 8.69 7.27 14.36
CA TYR A 27 9.40 7.51 13.09
C TYR A 27 8.67 8.48 12.16
N HIS A 28 7.42 8.82 12.47
CA HIS A 28 6.59 9.72 11.64
C HIS A 28 6.30 11.07 12.30
N ALA A 29 6.64 11.27 13.59
CA ALA A 29 6.42 12.53 14.30
C ALA A 29 7.01 13.75 13.57
N ASP A 30 8.22 13.61 12.99
CA ASP A 30 8.92 14.69 12.28
C ASP A 30 8.72 14.65 10.75
N ARG A 31 7.88 13.73 10.24
CA ARG A 31 7.71 13.47 8.79
C ARG A 31 6.26 13.56 8.32
N ILE A 32 5.39 14.17 9.13
CA ILE A 32 3.95 14.31 8.87
C ILE A 32 3.67 14.92 7.48
N ASP A 33 4.40 15.96 7.10
CA ASP A 33 4.22 16.62 5.80
C ASP A 33 4.65 15.72 4.64
N GLU A 34 5.76 15.00 4.79
CA GLU A 34 6.24 14.04 3.78
C GLU A 34 5.25 12.87 3.59
N ASP A 35 4.71 12.36 4.69
CA ASP A 35 3.69 11.30 4.67
C ASP A 35 2.37 11.80 4.07
N GLY A 36 1.97 13.03 4.37
CA GLY A 36 0.81 13.69 3.77
C GLY A 36 0.95 13.82 2.26
N LEU A 37 2.10 14.31 1.78
CA LEU A 37 2.41 14.43 0.36
C LEU A 37 2.42 13.06 -0.34
N ARG A 38 3.02 12.04 0.31
CA ARG A 38 3.05 10.66 -0.20
C ARG A 38 1.65 10.06 -0.31
N ASN A 39 0.83 10.19 0.72
CA ASN A 39 -0.56 9.72 0.72
C ASN A 39 -1.41 10.45 -0.34
N ALA A 40 -1.22 11.76 -0.51
CA ALA A 40 -1.88 12.51 -1.56
C ALA A 40 -1.46 12.05 -2.97
N ASP A 41 -0.18 11.71 -3.16
CA ASP A 41 0.30 11.16 -4.44
C ASP A 41 -0.26 9.76 -4.72
N PHE A 42 -0.35 8.88 -3.72
CA PHE A 42 -1.03 7.58 -3.84
C PHE A 42 -2.47 7.76 -4.33
N ARG A 43 -3.24 8.64 -3.67
CA ARG A 43 -4.63 8.94 -4.06
C ARG A 43 -4.76 9.48 -5.47
N ARG A 44 -3.88 10.41 -5.87
CA ARG A 44 -3.86 10.93 -7.25
C ARG A 44 -3.62 9.85 -8.31
N ARG A 45 -2.91 8.78 -7.94
CA ARG A 45 -2.64 7.62 -8.81
C ARG A 45 -3.68 6.52 -8.71
N GLY A 46 -4.77 6.75 -7.96
CA GLY A 46 -5.86 5.80 -7.77
C GLY A 46 -5.61 4.77 -6.67
N TRP A 47 -4.53 4.90 -5.89
CA TRP A 47 -4.31 4.06 -4.71
C TRP A 47 -5.03 4.66 -3.51
N ASP A 48 -5.58 3.78 -2.67
CA ASP A 48 -5.93 4.14 -1.30
C ASP A 48 -4.88 3.60 -0.34
N SER A 49 -4.76 4.21 0.84
CA SER A 49 -3.73 3.89 1.83
C SER A 49 -4.37 3.58 3.17
N LEU A 50 -4.10 2.39 3.69
CA LEU A 50 -4.49 1.96 5.02
C LEU A 50 -3.27 2.02 5.94
N ALA A 51 -3.34 2.88 6.96
CA ALA A 51 -2.34 2.96 8.01
C ALA A 51 -2.49 1.77 8.97
N ILE A 52 -1.41 1.02 9.16
CA ILE A 52 -1.30 -0.03 10.18
C ILE A 52 -0.52 0.55 11.36
N THR A 53 -1.16 0.72 12.50
CA THR A 53 -0.52 1.32 13.68
C THR A 53 0.10 0.26 14.58
N LYS A 54 0.94 0.69 15.54
CA LYS A 54 1.50 -0.20 16.56
C LYS A 54 0.42 -0.94 17.38
N SER A 55 -0.71 -0.30 17.68
CA SER A 55 -1.78 -0.93 18.46
C SER A 55 -2.48 -2.05 17.68
N MET A 56 -2.64 -1.89 16.36
CA MET A 56 -3.16 -2.94 15.49
C MET A 56 -2.25 -4.17 15.50
N LEU A 57 -0.93 -3.99 15.54
CA LEU A 57 0.01 -5.12 15.63
C LEU A 57 -0.11 -5.93 16.93
N ASN A 58 -0.75 -5.41 17.98
CA ASN A 58 -1.02 -6.17 19.20
C ASN A 58 -2.19 -7.15 19.03
N ASP A 59 -3.02 -6.99 17.99
CA ASP A 59 -4.06 -7.92 17.57
C ASP A 59 -3.86 -8.29 16.08
N PRO A 60 -2.93 -9.21 15.79
CA PRO A 60 -2.62 -9.58 14.41
C PRO A 60 -3.80 -10.28 13.71
N ALA A 61 -4.65 -10.99 14.46
CA ALA A 61 -5.79 -11.70 13.89
C ALA A 61 -6.88 -10.70 13.45
N GLY A 62 -7.30 -9.79 14.33
CA GLY A 62 -8.27 -8.76 13.99
C GLY A 62 -7.74 -7.81 12.90
N THR A 63 -6.45 -7.48 12.92
CA THR A 63 -5.82 -6.68 11.87
C THR A 63 -5.85 -7.39 10.52
N ALA A 64 -5.54 -8.69 10.48
CA ALA A 64 -5.59 -9.47 9.25
C ALA A 64 -7.02 -9.56 8.70
N GLU A 65 -8.02 -9.77 9.55
CA GLU A 65 -9.44 -9.80 9.17
C GLU A 65 -9.88 -8.47 8.57
N LEU A 66 -9.58 -7.34 9.24
CA LEU A 66 -9.86 -6.00 8.76
C LEU A 66 -9.24 -5.74 7.38
N VAL A 67 -7.94 -6.00 7.24
CA VAL A 67 -7.21 -5.82 5.97
C VAL A 67 -7.82 -6.70 4.87
N HIS A 68 -8.17 -7.94 5.21
CA HIS A 68 -8.77 -8.88 4.26
C HIS A 68 -10.15 -8.39 3.78
N GLY A 69 -11.00 -7.91 4.68
CA GLY A 69 -12.32 -7.37 4.36
C GLY A 69 -12.23 -6.17 3.41
N ILE A 70 -11.40 -5.18 3.76
CA ILE A 70 -11.17 -3.99 2.92
C ILE A 70 -10.61 -4.38 1.55
N ARG A 71 -9.64 -5.31 1.52
CA ARG A 71 -9.06 -5.80 0.27
C ARG A 71 -10.13 -6.41 -0.64
N LEU A 72 -10.99 -7.28 -0.12
CA LEU A 72 -12.06 -7.93 -0.89
C LEU A 72 -13.07 -6.92 -1.45
N GLU A 73 -13.55 -6.02 -0.60
CA GLU A 73 -14.48 -4.96 -1.00
C GLU A 73 -13.91 -4.16 -2.17
N ARG A 74 -12.66 -3.72 -2.05
CA ARG A 74 -12.02 -2.92 -3.08
C ARG A 74 -11.73 -3.69 -4.35
N GLU A 75 -11.35 -4.96 -4.26
CA GLU A 75 -11.21 -5.82 -5.45
C GLU A 75 -12.52 -5.92 -6.23
N MET A 76 -13.65 -6.01 -5.53
CA MET A 76 -14.98 -5.96 -6.16
C MET A 76 -15.23 -4.61 -6.83
N LEU A 77 -14.95 -3.49 -6.15
CA LEU A 77 -15.09 -2.16 -6.75
C LEU A 77 -14.21 -1.96 -8.00
N VAL A 78 -12.98 -2.50 -7.99
CA VAL A 78 -12.10 -2.50 -9.18
C VAL A 78 -12.72 -3.33 -10.30
N LYS A 79 -13.23 -4.52 -9.98
CA LYS A 79 -13.82 -5.45 -10.96
C LYS A 79 -15.08 -4.86 -11.61
N GLU A 80 -15.88 -4.14 -10.84
CA GLU A 80 -17.11 -3.46 -11.30
C GLU A 80 -16.81 -2.15 -12.03
N GLY A 81 -15.55 -1.71 -12.06
CA GLY A 81 -15.14 -0.47 -12.72
C GLY A 81 -15.49 0.80 -11.94
N LEU A 82 -15.90 0.67 -10.68
CA LEU A 82 -16.23 1.78 -9.79
C LEU A 82 -14.98 2.51 -9.28
N ILE A 83 -13.86 1.79 -9.16
CA ILE A 83 -12.54 2.40 -8.93
C ILE A 83 -11.55 1.90 -9.99
N ARG A 84 -10.64 2.78 -10.40
CA ARG A 84 -9.63 2.43 -11.41
C ARG A 84 -8.50 1.63 -10.78
N ARG A 85 -8.10 0.53 -11.42
CA ARG A 85 -6.85 -0.17 -11.07
C ARG A 85 -5.66 0.77 -11.31
N PRO A 86 -4.79 0.99 -10.31
CA PRO A 86 -3.63 1.83 -10.48
C PRO A 86 -2.66 1.23 -11.49
N GLU A 87 -2.02 2.08 -12.27
CA GLU A 87 -0.92 1.67 -13.12
C GLU A 87 0.32 1.44 -12.27
N LEU A 88 0.90 0.24 -12.37
CA LEU A 88 2.19 -0.02 -11.77
C LEU A 88 3.27 0.71 -12.59
N PRO A 89 4.17 1.48 -11.96
CA PRO A 89 5.28 2.08 -12.69
C PRO A 89 6.06 0.98 -13.39
N ARG A 90 6.35 1.18 -14.68
CA ARG A 90 7.23 0.29 -15.43
C ARG A 90 8.56 0.22 -14.66
N GLN A 91 8.86 -0.93 -14.07
CA GLN A 91 10.13 -1.12 -13.37
C GLN A 91 11.26 -1.16 -14.41
N GLN A 92 11.79 -0.01 -14.78
CA GLN A 92 13.06 0.08 -15.51
C GLN A 92 14.17 -0.39 -14.56
N GLY A 93 14.76 -1.54 -14.85
CA GLY A 93 15.87 -2.10 -14.06
C GLY A 93 15.45 -2.67 -12.70
N ARG A 94 14.68 -3.77 -12.70
CA ARG A 94 14.59 -4.63 -11.50
C ARG A 94 15.99 -5.09 -11.10
N ARG A 95 16.45 -4.67 -9.92
CA ARG A 95 17.64 -5.28 -9.27
C ARG A 95 17.34 -6.64 -8.66
N THR A 96 16.06 -6.99 -8.49
CA THR A 96 15.64 -8.25 -7.86
C THR A 96 14.35 -8.76 -8.53
N PRO A 97 14.25 -10.05 -8.89
CA PRO A 97 13.01 -10.62 -9.42
C PRO A 97 11.89 -10.52 -8.39
N LEU A 98 10.67 -10.16 -8.81
CA LEU A 98 9.49 -10.44 -7.99
C LEU A 98 9.41 -11.96 -7.84
N ARG A 99 9.73 -12.49 -6.65
CA ARG A 99 9.15 -13.76 -6.23
C ARG A 99 7.71 -13.44 -5.91
N THR A 100 6.83 -13.60 -6.89
CA THR A 100 5.42 -13.86 -6.60
C THR A 100 5.41 -14.93 -5.52
N LEU A 101 4.76 -14.67 -4.39
CA LEU A 101 4.48 -15.71 -3.40
C LEU A 101 3.55 -16.72 -4.10
N VAL A 102 4.15 -17.68 -4.80
CA VAL A 102 3.47 -18.89 -5.28
C VAL A 102 3.28 -19.80 -4.07
N PRO A 103 2.16 -20.54 -3.97
CA PRO A 103 2.02 -21.58 -2.96
C PRO A 103 3.17 -22.58 -3.11
N LEU A 104 3.92 -22.82 -2.05
CA LEU A 104 4.79 -23.99 -1.98
C LEU A 104 3.90 -25.19 -1.72
N GLY A 105 3.69 -26.00 -2.76
CA GLY A 105 3.36 -27.43 -2.69
C GLY A 105 2.17 -27.83 -1.82
#